data_AF-A0A7W0YB94-F1
#
_entry.id   AF-A0A7W0YB94-F1
#
_cell.length_a   1.000
_cell.length_b   1.000
_cell.length_c   1.000
_cell.angle_alpha   90.00
_cell.angle_beta   90.00
_cell.angle_gamma   90.00
#
_symmetry.space_group_name_H-M   'P 1'
#
loop_
_entity.id
_entity.type
_entity.pdbx_description
1 polymer ?
#
loop_
_entity_poly.entity_id
_entity_poly.type
_entity_poly.pdbx_seq_one_letter_code
_entity_poly.pdbx_strand_id
1 'polypeptide(L)' 'AGAELATTPLAAATRALARTAPGDWILLKASRGMKLERVLAALRDQTSAER' A
#
# COMPACT_ATOMS: atom_id res chain seq x y z
N ALA A 1 1.81 -16.59 5.10
CA ALA A 1 2.15 -15.70 3.98
C ALA A 1 3.54 -15.12 4.22
N GLY A 2 4.45 -15.23 3.24
CA GLY A 2 5.80 -14.67 3.34
C GLY A 2 5.85 -13.16 3.09
N ALA A 3 7.02 -12.55 3.29
CA ALA A 3 7.28 -11.19 2.86
C ALA A 3 7.66 -11.15 1.37
N GLU A 4 7.30 -10.06 0.70
CA GLU A 4 7.66 -9.81 -0.70
C GLU A 4 8.31 -8.44 -0.86
N LEU A 5 9.28 -8.32 -1.77
CA LEU A 5 9.99 -7.08 -2.03
C LEU A 5 9.27 -6.25 -3.09
N ALA A 6 8.76 -5.08 -2.72
CA ALA A 6 8.31 -4.05 -3.66
C ALA A 6 9.32 -2.89 -3.67
N THR A 7 9.83 -2.54 -4.85
CA THR A 7 10.87 -1.51 -5.00
C THR A 7 10.31 -0.13 -5.35
N THR A 8 8.99 -0.02 -5.59
CA THR A 8 8.31 1.25 -5.85
C THR A 8 7.07 1.40 -4.97
N PRO A 9 6.65 2.64 -4.64
CA PRO A 9 5.45 2.85 -3.84
C PRO A 9 4.18 2.29 -4.49
N LEU A 10 4.07 2.42 -5.81
CA LEU A 10 2.95 1.88 -6.59
C LEU A 10 2.89 0.36 -6.51
N ALA A 11 4.03 -0.33 -6.67
CA ALA A 11 4.08 -1.79 -6.57
C ALA A 11 3.70 -2.28 -5.16
N ALA A 12 4.09 -1.55 -4.11
CA ALA A 12 3.69 -1.87 -2.74
C ALA A 12 2.18 -1.71 -2.55
N ALA A 13 1.60 -0.61 -3.05
CA ALA A 13 0.16 -0.35 -2.97
C ALA A 13 -0.66 -1.41 -3.72
N THR A 14 -0.31 -1.70 -4.98
CA THR A 14 -1.03 -2.70 -5.80
C THR A 14 -1.01 -4.08 -5.16
N ARG A 15 0.12 -4.51 -4.59
CA ARG A 15 0.21 -5.82 -3.94
C ARG A 15 -0.56 -5.89 -2.62
N ALA A 16 -0.57 -4.80 -1.86
CA ALA A 16 -1.39 -4.71 -0.64
C ALA A 16 -2.89 -4.81 -0.99
N LEU A 17 -3.35 -4.03 -1.98
CA LEU A 17 -4.76 -4.02 -2.39
C LEU A 17 -5.22 -5.35 -2.98
N ALA A 18 -4.36 -6.03 -3.77
CA ALA A 18 -4.67 -7.35 -4.30
C ALA A 18 -4.90 -8.44 -3.23
N ARG A 19 -4.56 -8.16 -1.96
CA ARG A 19 -4.66 -9.09 -0.83
C ARG A 19 -5.65 -8.65 0.25
N THR A 20 -6.41 -7.60 -0.01
CA THR A 20 -7.38 -7.03 0.93
C THR A 20 -8.72 -6.79 0.26
N ALA A 21 -9.79 -6.76 1.04
CA ALA A 21 -11.15 -6.42 0.62
C ALA A 21 -11.67 -5.18 1.37
N PRO A 22 -12.75 -4.53 0.89
CA PRO A 22 -13.42 -3.48 1.64
C PRO A 22 -13.81 -3.94 3.05
N GLY A 23 -13.38 -3.20 4.06
CA GLY A 23 -13.56 -3.55 5.49
C GLY A 23 -12.33 -4.17 6.15
N ASP A 24 -11.33 -4.62 5.37
CA ASP A 24 -10.04 -5.07 5.89
C ASP A 24 -9.19 -3.89 6.37
N TRP A 25 -8.25 -4.20 7.27
CA TRP A 25 -7.27 -3.25 7.78
C TRP A 25 -5.87 -3.51 7.21
N ILE A 26 -5.18 -2.45 6.80
CA ILE A 26 -3.77 -2.50 6.39
C ILE A 26 -2.91 -1.78 7.43
N LEU A 27 -1.94 -2.48 8.02
CA LEU A 27 -0.92 -1.85 8.87
C LEU A 27 0.19 -1.24 8.00
N LEU A 28 0.35 0.08 8.06
CA LEU A 28 1.48 0.79 7.46
C LEU A 28 2.52 1.11 8.53
N LYS A 29 3.75 0.62 8.35
CA LYS A 29 4.86 0.85 9.28
C LYS A 29 6.18 1.03 8.51
N ALA A 30 6.97 2.02 8.90
CA ALA A 30 8.33 2.21 8.45
C ALA A 30 9.17 2.94 9.49
N SER A 31 10.50 2.92 9.33
CA SER A 31 11.41 3.80 10.05
C SER A 31 11.28 5.25 9.56
N ARG A 32 11.68 6.22 10.39
CA ARG A 32 11.73 7.64 10.01
C ARG A 32 12.62 7.82 8.77
N GLY A 33 12.13 8.53 7.75
CA GLY A 33 12.86 8.84 6.52
C GLY A 33 12.63 7.90 5.32
N MET A 34 11.91 6.78 5.49
CA MET A 34 11.61 5.83 4.39
C MET A 34 10.52 6.30 3.42
N LYS A 35 9.91 7.45 3.67
CA LYS A 35 8.91 8.10 2.81
C LYS A 35 7.66 7.24 2.51
N LEU A 36 7.16 6.55 3.53
CA LEU A 36 6.00 5.65 3.41
C LEU A 36 4.71 6.37 3.03
N GLU A 37 4.63 7.69 3.24
CA GLU A 37 3.54 8.55 2.78
C GLU A 37 3.28 8.42 1.27
N ARG A 38 4.28 8.06 0.47
CA ARG A 38 4.13 7.81 -0.97
C ARG A 38 3.35 6.54 -1.27
N VAL A 39 3.50 5.50 -0.44
CA VAL A 39 2.71 4.27 -0.55
C VAL A 39 1.27 4.55 -0.16
N LEU A 40 1.07 5.31 0.93
CA LEU A 40 -0.26 5.72 1.37
C LEU A 40 -0.99 6.57 0.31
N ALA A 41 -0.28 7.48 -0.36
CA ALA A 41 -0.83 8.24 -1.48
C ALA A 41 -1.29 7.31 -2.62
N ALA A 42 -0.44 6.37 -3.05
CA ALA A 42 -0.79 5.43 -4.12
C ALA A 42 -1.98 4.52 -3.76
N LEU A 43 -2.11 4.10 -2.49
CA LEU A 43 -3.29 3.36 -2.01
C LEU A 43 -4.57 4.20 -2.13
N ARG A 44 -4.51 5.47 -1.73
CA ARG A 44 -5.66 6.39 -1.84
C ARG A 44 -6.04 6.68 -3.28
N ASP A 45 -5.06 6.91 -4.14
CA ASP A 45 -5.32 7.22 -5.56
C ASP A 45 -6.01 6.04 -6.26
N GLN A 46 -5.55 4.80 -6.02
CA GLN A 46 -6.15 3.61 -6.64
C GLN A 46 -7.55 3.31 -6.11
N THR A 47 -7.78 3.46 -4.80
CA THR A 47 -9.10 3.19 -4.19
C THR A 47 -10.10 4.32 -4.41
N SER A 48 -9.64 5.54 -4.71
CA SER A 48 -10.51 6.68 -5.03
C SER A 48 -10.88 6.74 -6.51
N ALA A 49 -10.04 6.19 -7.40
CA ALA A 49 -10.35 6.05 -8.82
C ALA A 49 -11.41 4.99 -9.13
N GLU A 50 -11.68 4.09 -8.18
CA GLU A 50 -12.75 3.08 -8.26
C GLU A 50 -14.13 3.60 -7.79
N ARG A 51 -14.21 4.84 -7.28
CA ARG A 51 -15.48 5.54 -7.00
C ARG A 51 -15.83 6.51 -8.11
#